data_AF-A0A0Q6V8U8-F1
#
_entry.id   AF-A0A0Q6V8U8-F1
#
_cell.length_a   1.000
_cell.length_b   1.000
_cell.length_c   1.000
_cell.angle_alpha   90.00
_cell.angle_beta   90.00
_cell.angle_gamma   90.00
#
_symmetry.space_group_name_H-M   'P 1'
#
loop_
_entity.id
_entity.type
_entity.pdbx_description
1 polymer ?
#
loop_
_entity_poly.entity_id
_entity_poly.type
_entity_poly.pdbx_seq_one_letter_code
_entity_poly.pdbx_strand_id
1 'polypeptide(L)'
;MAIVVSGCTSGSSDPEPTPTATTARAITFESLKLDWPTAQGRLVVPEVPAAPAGFDAETLDRMAAVLKKWARLSTVDDGMWHSGDPLSDVRAVLPKDTASTYEEQLRGVVSPHLAVANVFGDDVTVVGTPMVTAAWHVSTEKDQANESFVRLELQTRAAYEVRIGNGPSRVIGVLRVHSLSAYKDTTDDFGIGGGWQEFGASDCALALDDALVPDSDRADSLDDLQTFIRIGRGSTVQMPELLAHDRLDPDYVERCRNGQA
;
A
#
# COMPACT_ATOMS: atom_id res chain seq x y z
N MET A 1 -6.54 -13.27 13.09
CA MET A 1 -7.49 -12.17 12.86
C MET A 1 -6.69 -11.07 12.18
N ALA A 2 -6.77 -10.98 10.85
CA ALA A 2 -6.04 -9.98 10.08
C ALA A 2 -6.81 -8.66 10.17
N ILE A 3 -6.15 -7.62 10.70
CA ILE A 3 -6.72 -6.28 10.78
C ILE A 3 -6.36 -5.61 9.46
N VAL A 4 -7.34 -5.45 8.56
CA VAL A 4 -7.23 -4.53 7.44
C VAL A 4 -7.28 -3.13 8.04
N VAL A 5 -6.12 -2.51 8.18
CA VAL A 5 -5.97 -1.14 8.66
C VAL A 5 -5.96 -0.26 7.41
N SER A 6 -7.13 0.24 7.00
CA SER A 6 -7.26 1.31 5.99
C SER A 6 -7.35 2.63 6.72
N GLY A 7 -6.53 3.61 6.34
CA GLY A 7 -6.40 4.85 7.08
C GLY A 7 -6.08 6.04 6.22
N CYS A 8 -6.95 7.03 6.36
CA CYS A 8 -7.17 8.15 5.50
C CYS A 8 -7.24 9.36 6.44
N THR A 9 -6.39 10.36 6.25
CA THR A 9 -6.20 11.49 7.17
C THR A 9 -7.16 12.64 6.84
N SER A 10 -7.86 13.10 7.87
CA SER A 10 -8.80 14.24 7.94
C SER A 10 -8.97 15.14 6.71
N GLY A 11 -10.15 15.07 6.07
CA GLY A 11 -10.61 16.09 5.12
C GLY A 11 -11.27 17.31 5.80
N SER A 12 -10.75 18.51 5.52
CA SER A 12 -11.27 19.82 5.92
C SER A 12 -12.73 20.05 5.50
N SER A 13 -13.47 20.80 6.32
CA SER A 13 -14.84 21.28 6.08
C SER A 13 -14.92 22.57 5.24
N ASP A 14 -13.90 22.88 4.46
CA ASP A 14 -13.83 24.10 3.64
C ASP A 14 -14.61 23.97 2.32
N PRO A 15 -15.21 25.08 1.82
CA PRO A 15 -15.90 25.09 0.53
C PRO A 15 -14.94 24.75 -0.63
N GLU A 16 -15.47 24.08 -1.67
CA GLU A 16 -14.71 23.68 -2.86
C GLU A 16 -13.82 24.82 -3.39
N PRO A 17 -12.51 24.58 -3.56
CA PRO A 17 -11.62 25.61 -4.08
C PRO A 17 -11.93 25.86 -5.55
N THR A 18 -12.30 27.10 -5.86
CA THR A 18 -12.38 27.58 -7.24
C THR A 18 -11.02 27.40 -7.92
N PRO A 19 -10.93 26.83 -9.14
CA PRO A 19 -9.67 26.61 -9.84
C PRO A 19 -8.99 27.95 -10.17
N THR A 20 -8.19 28.45 -9.23
CA THR A 20 -7.25 29.53 -9.49
C THR A 20 -5.99 28.87 -9.99
N ALA A 21 -5.40 29.35 -11.09
CA ALA A 21 -4.10 28.88 -11.57
C ALA A 21 -3.10 28.84 -10.39
N THR A 22 -2.85 27.65 -9.87
CA THR A 22 -2.18 27.50 -8.58
C THR A 22 -0.72 27.85 -8.71
N THR A 23 -0.33 28.96 -8.09
CA THR A 23 1.03 29.27 -7.64
C THR A 23 1.50 28.34 -6.51
N ALA A 24 0.72 27.30 -6.19
CA ALA A 24 1.07 26.29 -5.20
C ALA A 24 2.39 25.63 -5.59
N ARG A 25 3.40 25.83 -4.75
CA ARG A 25 4.74 25.24 -4.92
C ARG A 25 4.60 23.72 -5.11
N ALA A 26 5.44 23.13 -5.94
CA ALA A 26 5.50 21.68 -6.09
C ALA A 26 5.90 21.00 -4.76
N ILE A 27 5.41 19.78 -4.54
CA ILE A 27 6.01 18.82 -3.60
C ILE A 27 6.70 17.79 -4.49
N THR A 28 8.03 17.76 -4.42
CA THR A 28 8.89 16.86 -5.20
C THR A 28 9.76 16.06 -4.25
N PHE A 29 10.38 14.97 -4.75
CA PHE A 29 11.38 14.23 -3.97
C PHE A 29 12.52 15.14 -3.47
N GLU A 30 12.98 16.07 -4.31
CA GLU A 30 14.00 17.05 -3.92
C GLU A 30 13.53 17.94 -2.76
N SER A 31 12.28 18.45 -2.83
CA SER A 31 11.73 19.32 -1.78
C SER A 31 11.59 18.61 -0.43
N LEU A 32 11.33 17.30 -0.47
CA LEU A 32 11.23 16.43 0.71
C LEU A 32 12.60 15.93 1.17
N LYS A 33 13.67 16.20 0.42
CA LYS A 33 15.01 15.61 0.62
C LYS A 33 14.94 14.09 0.72
N LEU A 34 14.12 13.49 -0.14
CA LEU A 34 13.99 12.05 -0.23
C LEU A 34 15.11 11.50 -1.12
N ASP A 35 15.89 10.59 -0.55
CA ASP A 35 17.13 10.06 -1.14
C ASP A 35 17.17 8.52 -1.13
N TRP A 36 15.99 7.89 -1.02
CA TRP A 36 15.87 6.45 -1.05
C TRP A 36 16.30 5.88 -2.41
N PRO A 37 16.64 4.58 -2.47
CA PRO A 37 16.89 3.91 -3.73
C PRO A 37 15.71 4.09 -4.70
N THR A 38 16.02 4.49 -5.93
CA THR A 38 15.04 4.49 -7.01
C THR A 38 14.83 3.06 -7.47
N ALA A 39 13.58 2.67 -7.69
CA ALA A 39 13.24 1.33 -8.14
C ALA A 39 13.40 1.19 -9.66
N GLN A 40 14.48 1.72 -10.26
CA GLN A 40 14.79 1.88 -11.72
C GLN A 40 14.22 0.80 -12.66
N GLY A 41 12.90 0.75 -12.83
CA GLY A 41 12.17 -0.38 -13.43
C GLY A 41 12.25 -1.73 -12.68
N ARG A 42 12.83 -1.80 -11.47
CA ARG A 42 13.00 -3.01 -10.65
C ARG A 42 12.92 -2.72 -9.15
N LEU A 43 12.08 -3.48 -8.45
CA LEU A 43 12.04 -3.50 -6.99
C LEU A 43 13.27 -4.23 -6.42
N VAL A 44 14.10 -3.53 -5.65
CA VAL A 44 15.21 -4.13 -4.90
C VAL A 44 14.70 -4.54 -3.52
N VAL A 45 14.70 -5.84 -3.25
CA VAL A 45 14.24 -6.42 -1.98
C VAL A 45 15.44 -6.98 -1.23
N PRO A 46 15.61 -6.70 0.08
CA PRO A 46 16.68 -7.29 0.86
C PRO A 46 16.57 -8.82 0.92
N GLU A 47 17.65 -9.48 1.33
CA GLU A 47 17.65 -10.92 1.59
C GLU A 47 16.58 -11.29 2.62
N VAL A 48 15.93 -12.44 2.42
CA VAL A 48 14.91 -12.91 3.34
C VAL A 48 15.59 -13.34 4.65
N PRO A 49 15.00 -13.06 5.82
CA PRO A 49 15.54 -13.55 7.09
C PRO A 49 15.64 -15.08 7.12
N ALA A 50 16.54 -15.59 7.95
CA ALA A 50 16.67 -17.03 8.18
C ALA A 50 15.36 -17.63 8.71
N ALA A 51 15.08 -18.88 8.34
CA ALA A 51 13.91 -19.60 8.81
C ALA A 51 13.90 -19.71 10.34
N PRO A 52 12.76 -19.47 11.00
CA PRO A 52 12.63 -19.67 12.43
C PRO A 52 12.76 -21.16 12.77
N ALA A 53 13.15 -21.45 14.01
CA ALA A 53 13.34 -22.82 14.48
C ALA A 53 12.08 -23.67 14.22
N GLY A 54 12.28 -24.83 13.61
CA GLY A 54 11.19 -25.76 13.28
C GLY A 54 10.56 -25.56 11.90
N PHE A 55 10.96 -24.55 11.13
CA PHE A 55 10.59 -24.37 9.73
C PHE A 55 11.82 -24.51 8.83
N ASP A 56 11.64 -25.06 7.64
CA ASP A 56 12.71 -25.15 6.64
C ASP A 56 12.87 -23.86 5.82
N ALA A 57 14.05 -23.69 5.22
CA ALA A 57 14.33 -22.55 4.37
C ALA A 57 13.54 -22.57 3.06
N GLU A 58 13.21 -23.76 2.54
CA GLU A 58 12.49 -23.92 1.27
C GLU A 58 11.07 -23.34 1.34
N THR A 59 10.40 -23.51 2.49
CA THR A 59 9.09 -22.93 2.81
C THR A 59 9.15 -21.42 2.75
N LEU A 60 10.14 -20.80 3.42
CA LEU A 60 10.31 -19.35 3.39
C LEU A 60 10.69 -18.84 2.01
N ASP A 61 11.56 -19.55 1.28
CA ASP A 61 12.00 -19.14 -0.05
C ASP A 61 10.83 -19.15 -1.05
N ARG A 62 9.93 -20.15 -0.96
CA ARG A 62 8.69 -20.20 -1.74
C ARG A 62 7.78 -19.03 -1.42
N MET A 63 7.48 -18.80 -0.14
CA MET A 63 6.64 -17.69 0.30
C MET A 63 7.25 -16.34 -0.14
N ALA A 64 8.56 -16.18 0.04
CA ALA A 64 9.29 -14.98 -0.36
C ALA A 64 9.22 -14.76 -1.87
N ALA A 65 9.28 -15.81 -2.69
CA ALA A 65 9.16 -15.71 -4.13
C ALA A 65 7.78 -15.19 -4.56
N VAL A 66 6.69 -15.66 -3.93
CA VAL A 66 5.34 -15.16 -4.17
C VAL A 66 5.21 -13.70 -3.73
N LEU A 67 5.65 -13.39 -2.50
CA LEU A 67 5.57 -12.04 -1.94
C LEU A 67 6.38 -11.03 -2.75
N LYS A 68 7.58 -11.40 -3.24
CA LYS A 68 8.39 -10.55 -4.13
C LYS A 68 7.69 -10.27 -5.47
N LYS A 69 7.01 -11.27 -6.05
CA LYS A 69 6.25 -11.11 -7.30
C LYS A 69 5.07 -10.17 -7.08
N TRP A 70 4.28 -10.41 -6.02
CA TRP A 70 3.15 -9.57 -5.68
C TRP A 70 3.59 -8.14 -5.37
N ALA A 71 4.61 -7.95 -4.53
CA ALA A 71 5.16 -6.63 -4.20
C ALA A 71 5.68 -5.88 -5.43
N ARG A 72 6.35 -6.56 -6.36
CA ARG A 72 6.78 -5.92 -7.61
C ARG A 72 5.58 -5.45 -8.42
N LEU A 73 4.59 -6.32 -8.60
CA LEU A 73 3.38 -6.03 -9.36
C LEU A 73 2.60 -4.86 -8.73
N SER A 74 2.36 -4.91 -7.42
CA SER A 74 1.57 -3.90 -6.70
C SER A 74 2.26 -2.55 -6.55
N THR A 75 3.59 -2.48 -6.68
CA THR A 75 4.37 -1.29 -6.35
C THR A 75 4.94 -0.59 -7.59
N VAL A 76 5.51 -1.33 -8.54
CA VAL A 76 6.34 -0.72 -9.61
C VAL A 76 5.93 -1.11 -11.03
N ASP A 77 4.84 -1.85 -11.19
CA ASP A 77 4.33 -2.22 -12.50
C ASP A 77 3.39 -1.15 -13.05
N ASP A 78 3.76 -0.59 -14.21
CA ASP A 78 3.02 0.48 -14.88
C ASP A 78 1.64 0.01 -15.38
N GLY A 79 1.55 -1.25 -15.82
CA GLY A 79 0.27 -1.83 -16.22
C GLY A 79 -0.70 -1.94 -15.03
N MET A 80 -0.17 -2.31 -13.86
CA MET A 80 -0.93 -2.37 -12.62
C MET A 80 -1.43 -0.99 -12.17
N TRP A 81 -0.63 0.06 -12.31
CA TRP A 81 -1.02 1.43 -11.92
C TRP A 81 -2.26 1.95 -12.64
N HIS A 82 -2.54 1.41 -13.82
CA HIS A 82 -3.67 1.77 -14.68
C HIS A 82 -4.60 0.58 -14.94
N SER A 83 -4.53 -0.48 -14.12
CA SER A 83 -5.36 -1.67 -14.29
C SER A 83 -6.80 -1.38 -13.86
N GLY A 84 -7.76 -1.75 -14.71
CA GLY A 84 -9.19 -1.75 -14.37
C GLY A 84 -9.63 -2.98 -13.56
N ASP A 85 -8.75 -3.97 -13.38
CA ASP A 85 -8.99 -5.18 -12.59
C ASP A 85 -7.67 -5.66 -11.93
N PRO A 86 -7.12 -4.88 -10.98
CA PRO A 86 -5.85 -5.20 -10.32
C PRO A 86 -5.92 -6.51 -9.51
N LEU A 87 -7.13 -6.92 -9.10
CA LEU A 87 -7.35 -8.17 -8.38
C LEU A 87 -7.04 -9.37 -9.29
N SER A 88 -7.52 -9.38 -10.52
CA SER A 88 -7.22 -10.46 -11.48
C SER A 88 -5.72 -10.60 -11.74
N ASP A 89 -5.01 -9.49 -11.90
CA ASP A 89 -3.56 -9.47 -12.10
C ASP A 89 -2.79 -10.03 -10.88
N VAL A 90 -3.21 -9.66 -9.66
CA VAL A 90 -2.64 -10.20 -8.42
C VAL A 90 -2.93 -11.69 -8.27
N ARG A 91 -4.14 -12.15 -8.61
CA ARG A 91 -4.49 -13.58 -8.54
C ARG A 91 -3.58 -14.44 -9.41
N ALA A 92 -3.11 -13.91 -10.55
CA ALA A 92 -2.22 -14.65 -11.44
C ALA A 92 -0.84 -14.94 -10.83
N VAL A 93 -0.42 -14.22 -9.78
CA VAL A 93 0.86 -14.43 -9.09
C VAL A 93 0.74 -15.14 -7.75
N LEU A 94 -0.48 -15.29 -7.21
CA LEU A 94 -0.76 -15.99 -5.96
C LEU A 94 -0.99 -17.49 -6.19
N PRO A 95 -0.69 -18.36 -5.21
CA PRO A 95 -1.18 -19.73 -5.22
C PRO A 95 -2.71 -19.77 -5.26
N LYS A 96 -3.27 -20.79 -5.92
CA LYS A 96 -4.71 -20.84 -6.23
C LYS A 96 -5.61 -20.72 -5.00
N ASP A 97 -5.33 -21.50 -3.95
CA ASP A 97 -6.17 -21.52 -2.75
C ASP A 97 -6.04 -20.21 -1.96
N THR A 98 -4.81 -19.69 -1.88
CA THR A 98 -4.48 -18.38 -1.33
C THR A 98 -5.23 -17.25 -2.04
N ALA A 99 -5.31 -17.30 -3.37
CA ALA A 99 -6.04 -16.31 -4.17
C ALA A 99 -7.54 -16.28 -3.82
N SER A 100 -8.17 -17.45 -3.70
CA SER A 100 -9.59 -17.55 -3.30
C SER A 100 -9.84 -17.02 -1.89
N THR A 101 -8.99 -17.34 -0.92
CA THR A 101 -9.10 -16.78 0.43
C THR A 101 -8.99 -15.25 0.42
N TYR A 102 -8.09 -14.69 -0.40
CA TYR A 102 -7.93 -13.24 -0.46
C TYR A 102 -9.16 -12.55 -1.03
N GLU A 103 -9.75 -13.08 -2.11
CA GLU A 103 -10.99 -12.56 -2.69
C GLU A 103 -12.13 -12.51 -1.66
N GLU A 104 -12.22 -13.51 -0.78
CA GLU A 104 -13.20 -13.53 0.30
C GLU A 104 -12.92 -12.45 1.35
N GLN A 105 -11.65 -12.24 1.72
CA GLN A 105 -11.24 -11.19 2.68
C GLN A 105 -11.51 -9.78 2.15
N LEU A 106 -11.46 -9.58 0.83
CA LEU A 106 -11.72 -8.28 0.20
C LEU A 106 -13.20 -7.91 0.16
N ARG A 107 -14.11 -8.84 0.46
CA ARG A 107 -15.56 -8.55 0.48
C ARG A 107 -15.88 -7.55 1.59
N GLY A 108 -16.35 -6.37 1.19
CA GLY A 108 -16.75 -5.30 2.12
C GLY A 108 -15.63 -4.35 2.51
N VAL A 109 -14.46 -4.43 1.86
CA VAL A 109 -13.43 -3.38 1.96
C VAL A 109 -13.92 -2.14 1.19
N VAL A 110 -13.67 -0.94 1.73
CA VAL A 110 -14.05 0.33 1.09
C VAL A 110 -13.37 0.48 -0.26
N SER A 111 -12.09 0.09 -0.35
CA SER A 111 -11.30 0.17 -1.57
C SER A 111 -10.62 -1.15 -1.96
N PRO A 112 -11.35 -2.11 -2.56
CA PRO A 112 -10.81 -3.43 -2.91
C PRO A 112 -9.65 -3.40 -3.91
N HIS A 113 -9.63 -2.46 -4.87
CA HIS A 113 -8.51 -2.36 -5.82
C HIS A 113 -7.22 -1.90 -5.13
N LEU A 114 -7.32 -0.90 -4.26
CA LEU A 114 -6.18 -0.41 -3.48
C LEU A 114 -5.75 -1.36 -2.38
N ALA A 115 -6.62 -2.27 -1.94
CA ALA A 115 -6.22 -3.32 -1.02
C ALA A 115 -5.16 -4.26 -1.64
N VAL A 116 -5.15 -4.44 -2.96
CA VAL A 116 -4.27 -5.41 -3.63
C VAL A 116 -3.09 -4.79 -4.36
N ALA A 117 -3.22 -3.55 -4.84
CA ALA A 117 -2.20 -2.86 -5.60
C ALA A 117 -2.28 -1.34 -5.50
N ASN A 118 -1.23 -0.64 -5.94
CA ASN A 118 -1.28 0.81 -6.10
C ASN A 118 -1.91 1.13 -7.46
N VAL A 119 -3.06 1.80 -7.44
CA VAL A 119 -3.81 2.23 -8.63
C VAL A 119 -3.96 3.74 -8.57
N PHE A 120 -3.63 4.44 -9.65
CA PHE A 120 -3.70 5.90 -9.73
C PHE A 120 -4.93 6.32 -10.53
N GLY A 121 -5.48 7.50 -10.21
CA GLY A 121 -6.59 8.07 -10.99
C GLY A 121 -6.18 8.31 -12.45
N ASP A 122 -7.16 8.27 -13.36
CA ASP A 122 -6.92 8.42 -14.81
C ASP A 122 -6.22 9.74 -15.19
N ASP A 123 -6.41 10.79 -14.38
CA ASP A 123 -5.79 12.10 -14.56
C ASP A 123 -4.43 12.25 -13.83
N VAL A 124 -4.00 11.22 -13.10
CA VAL A 124 -2.76 11.17 -12.33
C VAL A 124 -1.67 10.48 -13.14
N THR A 125 -0.60 11.21 -13.44
CA THR A 125 0.60 10.67 -14.09
C THR A 125 1.73 10.51 -13.08
N VAL A 126 2.30 9.31 -12.97
CA VAL A 126 3.54 9.08 -12.22
C VAL A 126 4.72 9.68 -12.98
N VAL A 127 5.48 10.55 -12.31
CA VAL A 127 6.64 11.24 -12.85
C VAL A 127 7.90 10.46 -12.52
N GLY A 128 8.57 9.97 -13.57
CA GLY A 128 9.86 9.31 -13.43
C GLY A 128 9.76 7.96 -12.73
N THR A 129 10.76 7.63 -11.92
CA THR A 129 10.84 6.34 -11.22
C THR A 129 10.50 6.52 -9.74
N PRO A 130 9.64 5.67 -9.16
CA PRO A 130 9.35 5.74 -7.74
C PRO A 130 10.59 5.43 -6.89
N MET A 131 10.65 6.06 -5.73
CA MET A 131 11.65 5.75 -4.70
C MET A 131 11.07 4.70 -3.77
N VAL A 132 11.75 3.56 -3.62
CA VAL A 132 11.19 2.41 -2.90
C VAL A 132 12.21 1.80 -1.95
N THR A 133 11.75 1.51 -0.73
CA THR A 133 12.46 0.64 0.21
C THR A 133 11.58 -0.56 0.56
N ALA A 134 12.19 -1.62 1.08
CA ALA A 134 11.47 -2.82 1.48
C ALA A 134 12.04 -3.41 2.79
N ALA A 135 11.18 -4.04 3.57
CA ALA A 135 11.54 -4.69 4.83
C ALA A 135 10.80 -6.01 5.00
N TRP A 136 11.49 -6.99 5.59
CA TRP A 136 10.91 -8.28 5.95
C TRP A 136 10.52 -8.32 7.43
N HIS A 137 9.48 -9.07 7.74
CA HIS A 137 9.21 -9.56 9.07
C HIS A 137 8.86 -11.05 9.00
N VAL A 138 9.41 -11.83 9.93
CA VAL A 138 9.11 -13.25 10.09
C VAL A 138 8.67 -13.48 11.53
N SER A 139 7.56 -14.19 11.69
CA SER A 139 7.02 -14.55 12.99
C SER A 139 6.53 -16.00 12.98
N THR A 140 6.49 -16.59 14.16
CA THR A 140 5.85 -17.89 14.39
C THR A 140 4.69 -17.69 15.33
N GLU A 141 3.55 -18.21 14.94
CA GLU A 141 2.29 -18.09 15.68
C GLU A 141 1.65 -19.47 15.84
N LYS A 142 0.58 -19.51 16.62
CA LYS A 142 -0.23 -20.71 16.79
C LYS A 142 -1.67 -20.44 16.44
N ASP A 143 -2.29 -21.40 15.77
CA ASP A 143 -3.71 -21.34 15.44
C ASP A 143 -4.59 -21.75 16.65
N GLN A 144 -5.90 -21.86 16.43
CA GLN A 144 -6.85 -22.27 17.49
C GLN A 144 -6.67 -23.73 17.92
N ALA A 145 -6.13 -24.59 17.06
CA ALA A 145 -5.78 -25.96 17.38
C ALA A 145 -4.40 -26.09 18.04
N ASN A 146 -3.73 -24.96 18.34
CA ASN A 146 -2.38 -24.88 18.91
C ASN A 146 -1.29 -25.49 17.98
N GLU A 147 -1.58 -25.56 16.69
CA GLU A 147 -0.65 -25.89 15.62
C GLU A 147 0.19 -24.66 15.26
N SER A 148 1.50 -24.84 15.10
CA SER A 148 2.42 -23.72 14.84
C SER A 148 2.54 -23.44 13.34
N PHE A 149 2.44 -22.17 12.95
CA PHE A 149 2.65 -21.72 11.59
C PHE A 149 3.65 -20.57 11.53
N VAL A 150 4.34 -20.43 10.40
CA VAL A 150 5.20 -19.29 10.11
C VAL A 150 4.42 -18.28 9.30
N ARG A 151 4.54 -17.00 9.66
CA ARG A 151 4.06 -15.87 8.88
C ARG A 151 5.26 -15.09 8.37
N LEU A 152 5.32 -14.90 7.06
CA LEU A 152 6.33 -14.07 6.39
C LEU A 152 5.63 -12.84 5.80
N GLU A 153 6.15 -11.66 6.12
CA GLU A 153 5.61 -10.38 5.68
C GLU A 153 6.67 -9.59 4.91
N LEU A 154 6.29 -9.06 3.74
CA LEU A 154 7.08 -8.12 2.96
C LEU A 154 6.38 -6.77 2.95
N GLN A 155 7.01 -5.76 3.55
CA GLN A 155 6.57 -4.39 3.44
C GLN A 155 7.32 -3.67 2.31
N THR A 156 6.61 -3.01 1.40
CA THR A 156 7.15 -1.98 0.51
C THR A 156 6.78 -0.58 1.04
N ARG A 157 7.72 0.37 0.95
CA ARG A 157 7.45 1.80 1.16
C ARG A 157 7.81 2.51 -0.12
N ALA A 158 6.81 2.98 -0.85
CA ALA A 158 6.98 3.59 -2.14
C ALA A 158 6.55 5.04 -2.12
N ALA A 159 7.44 5.93 -2.57
CA ALA A 159 7.12 7.32 -2.84
C ALA A 159 7.00 7.50 -4.35
N TYR A 160 5.90 8.10 -4.78
CA TYR A 160 5.60 8.41 -6.17
C TYR A 160 5.55 9.93 -6.30
N GLU A 161 6.40 10.50 -7.15
CA GLU A 161 6.16 11.87 -7.62
C GLU A 161 5.09 11.77 -8.72
N VAL A 162 4.05 12.58 -8.63
CA VAL A 162 2.88 12.49 -9.52
C VAL A 162 2.40 13.87 -9.94
N ARG A 163 1.62 13.94 -11.02
CA ARG A 163 0.97 15.16 -11.51
C ARG A 163 -0.48 14.88 -11.88
N ILE A 164 -1.37 15.78 -11.47
CA ILE A 164 -2.76 15.80 -11.93
C ILE A 164 -2.81 16.68 -13.18
N GLY A 165 -3.04 16.09 -14.36
CA GLY A 165 -2.97 16.78 -15.65
C GLY A 165 -1.67 17.59 -15.81
N ASN A 166 -1.79 18.89 -16.12
CA ASN A 166 -0.64 19.81 -16.24
C ASN A 166 -0.27 20.52 -14.92
N GLY A 167 -0.84 20.07 -13.80
CA GLY A 167 -0.65 20.66 -12.48
C GLY A 167 0.78 20.57 -11.94
N PRO A 168 1.03 21.17 -10.76
CA PRO A 168 2.31 21.04 -10.08
C PRO A 168 2.58 19.58 -9.64
N SER A 169 3.85 19.19 -9.53
CA SER A 169 4.20 17.89 -8.93
C SER A 169 3.70 17.80 -7.48
N ARG A 170 3.28 16.59 -7.12
CA ARG A 170 2.94 16.14 -5.78
C ARG A 170 3.68 14.85 -5.47
N VAL A 171 3.68 14.44 -4.20
CA VAL A 171 4.22 13.14 -3.80
C VAL A 171 3.14 12.36 -3.06
N ILE A 172 2.94 11.11 -3.46
CA ILE A 172 2.12 10.13 -2.74
C ILE A 172 3.07 9.10 -2.12
N GLY A 173 2.95 8.88 -0.81
CA GLY A 173 3.60 7.78 -0.12
C GLY A 173 2.64 6.61 0.05
N VAL A 174 3.11 5.37 -0.14
CA VAL A 174 2.33 4.16 0.14
C VAL A 174 3.18 3.18 0.93
N LEU A 175 2.71 2.79 2.11
CA LEU A 175 3.15 1.62 2.85
C LEU A 175 2.25 0.45 2.48
N ARG A 176 2.83 -0.68 2.07
CA ARG A 176 2.05 -1.88 1.77
C ARG A 176 2.72 -3.10 2.35
N VAL A 177 1.98 -3.89 3.09
CA VAL A 177 2.41 -5.16 3.66
C VAL A 177 1.68 -6.28 2.92
N HIS A 178 2.46 -7.25 2.44
CA HIS A 178 1.97 -8.49 1.88
C HIS A 178 2.41 -9.62 2.81
N SER A 179 1.52 -10.54 3.15
CA SER A 179 1.84 -11.65 4.05
C SER A 179 1.32 -12.98 3.54
N LEU A 180 2.11 -14.01 3.77
CA LEU A 180 1.72 -15.41 3.61
C LEU A 180 1.94 -16.14 4.93
N SER A 181 1.16 -17.19 5.16
CA SER A 181 1.35 -18.12 6.27
C SER A 181 1.35 -19.57 5.79
N ALA A 182 2.25 -20.36 6.36
CA ALA A 182 2.41 -21.78 6.06
C ALA A 182 2.60 -22.59 7.35
N TYR A 183 2.02 -23.79 7.39
CA TYR A 183 2.28 -24.74 8.47
C TYR A 183 3.65 -25.38 8.26
N LYS A 184 4.11 -26.08 9.29
CA LYS A 184 5.34 -26.83 9.21
C LYS A 184 5.21 -27.97 8.20
N ASP A 185 6.27 -28.20 7.41
CA ASP A 185 6.41 -29.32 6.47
C ASP A 185 5.31 -29.36 5.37
N THR A 186 4.69 -28.23 5.04
CA THR A 186 3.67 -28.13 3.97
C THR A 186 4.23 -27.52 2.68
N THR A 187 3.73 -28.01 1.54
CA THR A 187 3.97 -27.38 0.24
C THR A 187 2.98 -26.25 -0.07
N ASP A 188 1.93 -26.14 0.75
CA ASP A 188 0.82 -25.23 0.51
C ASP A 188 0.84 -24.06 1.50
N ASP A 189 0.57 -22.87 0.99
CA ASP A 189 0.43 -21.65 1.78
C ASP A 189 -1.07 -21.47 2.09
N PHE A 190 -1.45 -21.57 3.36
CA PHE A 190 -2.86 -21.59 3.77
C PHE A 190 -3.41 -20.20 4.11
N GLY A 191 -2.52 -19.27 4.48
CA GLY A 191 -2.90 -17.95 4.94
C GLY A 191 -2.40 -16.87 4.00
N ILE A 192 -3.26 -15.88 3.75
CA ILE A 192 -2.92 -14.61 3.11
C ILE A 192 -3.42 -13.47 3.99
N GLY A 193 -2.64 -12.40 4.00
CA GLY A 193 -3.05 -11.15 4.58
C GLY A 193 -2.31 -10.01 3.93
N GLY A 194 -2.79 -8.81 4.15
CA GLY A 194 -2.11 -7.60 3.76
C GLY A 194 -2.66 -6.41 4.52
N GLY A 195 -2.00 -5.29 4.30
CA GLY A 195 -2.42 -3.99 4.81
C GLY A 195 -1.75 -2.93 3.98
N TRP A 196 -2.38 -1.77 3.87
CA TRP A 196 -1.80 -0.65 3.17
C TRP A 196 -2.21 0.65 3.85
N GLN A 197 -1.37 1.66 3.69
CA GLN A 197 -1.63 3.00 4.15
C GLN A 197 -0.93 3.99 3.23
N GLU A 198 -1.61 5.07 2.96
CA GLU A 198 -1.26 6.12 2.04
C GLU A 198 -0.99 7.43 2.77
N PHE A 199 -0.23 8.30 2.12
CA PHE A 199 0.23 9.56 2.68
C PHE A 199 0.25 10.60 1.56
N GLY A 200 -0.36 11.76 1.81
CA GLY A 200 -0.52 12.81 0.80
C GLY A 200 -1.45 12.41 -0.34
N ALA A 201 -2.44 11.54 -0.09
CA ALA A 201 -3.47 11.12 -1.03
C ALA A 201 -4.87 11.61 -0.57
N SER A 202 -5.79 11.74 -1.52
CA SER A 202 -7.13 12.28 -1.32
C SER A 202 -8.10 11.20 -0.87
N ASP A 203 -8.44 11.24 0.40
CA ASP A 203 -9.37 10.34 1.08
C ASP A 203 -10.74 10.17 0.37
N CYS A 204 -11.34 11.25 -0.14
CA CYS A 204 -12.61 11.13 -0.86
C CYS A 204 -12.43 10.44 -2.22
N ALA A 205 -11.32 10.67 -2.93
CA ALA A 205 -11.07 9.97 -4.20
C ALA A 205 -10.86 8.46 -3.96
N LEU A 206 -10.19 8.11 -2.86
CA LEU A 206 -9.99 6.72 -2.45
C LEU A 206 -11.32 6.04 -2.10
N ALA A 207 -12.15 6.70 -1.30
CA ALA A 207 -13.42 6.15 -0.84
C ALA A 207 -14.49 6.01 -1.95
N LEU A 208 -14.39 6.81 -3.01
CA LEU A 208 -15.37 6.85 -4.10
C LEU A 208 -14.92 6.06 -5.32
N ASP A 209 -13.65 6.19 -5.69
CA ASP A 209 -13.15 5.78 -7.01
C ASP A 209 -12.01 4.75 -6.93
N ASP A 210 -11.59 4.35 -5.72
CA ASP A 210 -10.48 3.41 -5.51
C ASP A 210 -9.16 3.83 -6.16
N ALA A 211 -8.90 5.14 -6.17
CA ALA A 211 -7.76 5.70 -6.88
C ALA A 211 -6.89 6.58 -5.98
N LEU A 212 -5.57 6.37 -6.07
CA LEU A 212 -4.58 7.27 -5.49
C LEU A 212 -4.57 8.58 -6.28
N VAL A 213 -5.15 9.62 -5.68
CA VAL A 213 -5.09 11.00 -6.17
C VAL A 213 -4.36 11.84 -5.12
N PRO A 214 -3.44 12.75 -5.49
CA PRO A 214 -2.79 13.62 -4.51
C PRO A 214 -3.78 14.44 -3.69
N ASP A 215 -3.47 14.65 -2.43
CA ASP A 215 -4.21 15.60 -1.62
C ASP A 215 -4.08 17.03 -2.19
N SER A 216 -5.21 17.73 -2.14
CA SER A 216 -5.34 19.12 -2.52
C SER A 216 -4.82 20.07 -1.45
N ASP A 217 -4.84 19.67 -0.16
CA ASP A 217 -4.23 20.43 0.93
C ASP A 217 -2.72 20.15 1.01
N ARG A 218 -1.93 21.22 0.91
CA ARG A 218 -0.46 21.12 0.93
C ARG A 218 0.07 20.91 2.35
N ALA A 219 -0.54 21.52 3.35
CA ALA A 219 -0.05 21.47 4.72
C ALA A 219 -0.23 20.05 5.28
N ASP A 220 -1.43 19.50 5.09
CA ASP A 220 -1.79 18.14 5.53
C ASP A 220 -0.95 17.10 4.80
N SER A 221 -0.85 17.21 3.46
CA SER A 221 0.05 16.38 2.65
C SER A 221 1.51 16.39 3.15
N LEU A 222 2.05 17.54 3.57
CA LEU A 222 3.43 17.62 4.06
C LEU A 222 3.62 17.01 5.45
N ASP A 223 2.61 17.03 6.31
CA ASP A 223 2.68 16.40 7.63
C ASP A 223 2.66 14.87 7.51
N ASP A 224 1.73 14.35 6.71
CA ASP A 224 1.62 12.92 6.41
C ASP A 224 2.89 12.37 5.79
N LEU A 225 3.42 13.06 4.78
CA LEU A 225 4.65 12.66 4.11
C LEU A 225 5.86 12.65 5.05
N GLN A 226 5.90 13.49 6.09
CA GLN A 226 6.98 13.43 7.09
C GLN A 226 6.91 12.15 7.92
N THR A 227 5.71 11.74 8.33
CA THR A 227 5.49 10.46 9.01
C THR A 227 5.92 9.29 8.13
N PHE A 228 5.50 9.30 6.86
CA PHE A 228 5.90 8.29 5.88
C PHE A 228 7.41 8.21 5.68
N ILE A 229 8.09 9.34 5.47
CA ILE A 229 9.53 9.40 5.24
C ILE A 229 10.30 8.87 6.45
N ARG A 230 9.83 9.16 7.67
CA ARG A 230 10.43 8.61 8.89
C ARG A 230 10.33 7.08 8.91
N ILE A 231 9.18 6.51 8.56
CA ILE A 231 8.95 5.06 8.56
C ILE A 231 9.78 4.37 7.48
N GLY A 232 9.79 4.90 6.26
CA GLY A 232 10.50 4.24 5.17
C GLY A 232 12.03 4.28 5.29
N ARG A 233 12.60 5.16 6.14
CA ARG A 233 14.02 5.10 6.55
C ARG A 233 14.34 3.98 7.54
N GLY A 234 13.33 3.37 8.18
CA GLY A 234 13.53 2.26 9.11
C GLY A 234 13.92 0.96 8.40
N SER A 235 14.36 -0.05 9.14
CA SER A 235 14.72 -1.37 8.59
C SER A 235 13.70 -2.47 8.92
N THR A 236 12.68 -2.15 9.72
CA THR A 236 11.69 -3.11 10.23
C THR A 236 10.30 -2.82 9.67
N VAL A 237 9.50 -3.85 9.42
CA VAL A 237 8.08 -3.68 9.07
C VAL A 237 7.40 -2.85 10.15
N GLN A 238 6.71 -1.78 9.73
CA GLN A 238 6.00 -0.87 10.63
C GLN A 238 4.79 -0.28 9.91
N MET A 239 3.60 -0.48 10.47
CA MET A 239 2.40 0.27 10.10
C MET A 239 2.11 1.21 11.27
N PRO A 240 2.14 2.54 11.07
CA PRO A 240 1.79 3.47 12.14
C PRO A 240 0.32 3.27 12.52
N GLU A 241 0.01 3.48 13.79
CA GLU A 241 -1.37 3.42 14.26
C GLU A 241 -2.15 4.59 13.68
N LEU A 242 -3.30 4.30 13.10
CA LEU A 242 -4.27 5.32 12.69
C LEU A 242 -5.02 5.80 13.91
N LEU A 243 -5.02 7.11 14.14
CA LEU A 243 -5.89 7.69 15.14
C LEU A 243 -7.34 7.47 14.73
N ALA A 244 -8.27 7.49 15.70
CA ALA A 244 -9.66 7.17 15.42
C ALA A 244 -10.32 8.09 14.37
N HIS A 245 -9.82 9.32 14.21
CA HIS A 245 -10.28 10.28 13.20
C HIS A 245 -9.63 10.06 11.82
N ASP A 246 -8.59 9.25 11.73
CA ASP A 246 -7.89 8.90 10.48
C ASP A 246 -8.38 7.55 9.93
N ARG A 247 -9.48 7.03 10.45
CA ARG A 247 -10.14 5.85 9.90
C ARG A 247 -11.27 6.32 9.03
N LEU A 248 -11.46 5.68 7.87
CA LEU A 248 -12.63 5.88 7.04
C LEU A 248 -13.91 5.64 7.85
N ASP A 249 -14.53 6.73 8.26
CA ASP A 249 -15.80 6.76 8.95
C ASP A 249 -16.92 6.58 7.91
N PRO A 250 -17.89 5.67 8.10
CA PRO A 250 -19.09 5.59 7.25
C PRO A 250 -19.75 6.95 6.99
N ASP A 251 -19.78 7.85 7.99
CA ASP A 251 -20.34 9.20 7.85
C ASP A 251 -19.47 10.08 6.94
N TYR A 252 -18.14 9.86 6.93
CA TYR A 252 -17.21 10.53 6.01
C TYR A 252 -17.44 10.09 4.56
N VAL A 253 -17.59 8.78 4.33
CA VAL A 253 -17.90 8.23 3.00
C VAL A 253 -19.20 8.82 2.46
N GLU A 254 -20.22 8.94 3.31
CA GLU A 254 -21.50 9.56 2.92
C GLU A 254 -21.32 11.05 2.56
N ARG A 255 -20.51 11.81 3.32
CA ARG A 255 -20.19 13.21 2.97
C ARG A 255 -19.47 13.32 1.62
N CYS A 256 -18.48 12.47 1.34
CA CYS A 256 -17.80 12.45 0.05
C CYS A 256 -18.79 12.21 -1.11
N ARG A 257 -19.72 11.26 -0.94
CA ARG A 257 -20.77 10.98 -1.94
C ARG A 257 -21.70 12.18 -2.15
N ASN A 258 -22.10 12.85 -1.07
CA ASN A 258 -23.04 13.96 -1.13
C ASN A 258 -22.42 15.24 -1.73
N GLY A 259 -21.11 15.43 -1.62
CA GLY A 259 -20.40 16.59 -2.19
C GLY A 259 -20.27 16.57 -3.72
N GLN A 260 -20.50 15.42 -4.37
CA GLN A 260 -20.45 15.29 -5.84
C GLN A 260 -21.83 15.41 -6.53
N ALA A 261 -22.93 15.57 -5.76
CA ALA A 261 -24.31 15.65 -6.26
C ALA A 261 -24.81 17.10 -6.37
#